data_AF-A0A370THD4-F1
#
_entry.id   AF-A0A370THD4-F1
#
_cell.length_a   1.000
_cell.length_b   1.000
_cell.length_c   1.000
_cell.angle_alpha   90.00
_cell.angle_beta   90.00
_cell.angle_gamma   90.00
#
_symmetry.space_group_name_H-M   'P 1'
#
loop_
_entity.id
_entity.type
_entity.pdbx_description
1 polymer ?
#
loop_
_entity_poly.entity_id
_entity_poly.type
_entity_poly.pdbx_seq_one_letter_code
_entity_poly.pdbx_strand_id
1 'polypeptide(L)'
;MSTDSTLTTFHLFPTLPIEIRLKIWSLNLSVPRAITILCNKDFIKGSAPGTVRTAKSWTTDTPSPPLLVVNRESRYEALTVYAPYFTTLSCPRPIYLSFSQDTLKFADGVLPYIPRTYLLEIQKIVLDTKDCAYFGFYHMETLKNMKRLREFAIYGERGAVVRGNDGNRYLHFLITDFEEAIDADPDWEYPTVRIFNGQTGKEERVIEGRAKFPEEEPPEE
;
A
#
# COMPACT_ATOMS: atom_id res chain seq x y z
N MET A 1 42.94 17.30 -19.84
CA MET A 1 41.55 16.85 -19.62
C MET A 1 41.61 15.65 -18.69
N SER A 2 41.47 15.87 -17.38
CA SER A 2 41.47 14.78 -16.39
C SER A 2 40.12 14.08 -16.44
N THR A 3 40.13 12.78 -16.75
CA THR A 3 38.96 11.91 -16.69
C THR A 3 38.59 11.71 -15.23
N ASP A 4 37.52 12.38 -14.80
CA ASP A 4 36.96 12.24 -13.46
C ASP A 4 36.59 10.77 -13.26
N SER A 5 37.38 10.09 -12.42
CA SER A 5 37.24 8.66 -12.17
C SER A 5 36.04 8.50 -11.26
N THR A 6 34.90 8.09 -11.80
CA THR A 6 33.70 7.86 -11.00
C THR A 6 34.02 6.85 -9.90
N LEU A 7 33.91 7.27 -8.63
CA LEU A 7 34.04 6.41 -7.47
C LEU A 7 32.92 5.36 -7.52
N THR A 8 33.23 4.16 -8.02
CA THR A 8 32.26 3.06 -8.13
C THR A 8 32.16 2.22 -6.85
N THR A 9 33.11 2.35 -5.93
CA THR A 9 33.20 1.49 -4.74
C THR A 9 33.60 2.28 -3.49
N PHE A 10 32.89 2.06 -2.38
CA PHE A 10 33.16 2.68 -1.09
C PHE A 10 33.74 1.62 -0.12
N HIS A 11 35.06 1.67 0.11
CA HIS A 11 35.78 0.67 0.90
C HIS A 11 35.81 0.95 2.41
N LEU A 12 35.32 2.09 2.88
CA LEU A 12 35.39 2.49 4.29
C LEU A 12 34.21 1.95 5.12
N PHE A 13 33.14 1.47 4.47
CA PHE A 13 32.00 0.93 5.22
C PHE A 13 32.39 -0.29 6.09
N PRO A 14 33.12 -1.31 5.58
CA PRO A 14 33.52 -2.44 6.40
C PRO A 14 34.51 -2.11 7.52
N THR A 15 35.17 -0.95 7.48
CA THR A 15 36.10 -0.52 8.54
C THR A 15 35.38 0.13 9.73
N LEU A 16 34.07 0.36 9.63
CA LEU A 16 33.26 0.87 10.74
C LEU A 16 33.06 -0.22 11.80
N PRO A 17 33.04 0.16 13.10
CA PRO A 17 32.59 -0.74 14.17
C PRO A 17 31.22 -1.35 13.85
N ILE A 18 31.01 -2.60 14.27
CA ILE A 18 29.79 -3.35 13.95
C ILE A 18 28.53 -2.60 14.43
N GLU A 19 28.60 -1.96 15.58
CA GLU A 19 27.50 -1.19 16.19
C GLU A 19 27.08 -0.03 15.28
N ILE A 20 28.06 0.63 14.65
CA ILE A 20 27.80 1.74 13.72
C ILE A 20 27.19 1.21 12.42
N ARG A 21 27.68 0.08 11.90
CA ARG A 21 27.10 -0.55 10.70
C ARG A 21 25.65 -0.96 10.91
N LEU A 22 25.37 -1.64 12.02
CA LEU A 22 24.00 -2.04 12.39
C LEU A 22 23.09 -0.83 12.58
N LYS A 23 23.58 0.25 13.20
CA LYS A 23 22.82 1.49 13.33
C LYS A 23 22.51 2.13 11.97
N ILE A 24 23.47 2.11 11.03
CA ILE A 24 23.23 2.60 9.66
C ILE A 24 22.15 1.76 8.97
N TRP A 25 22.20 0.44 9.09
CA TRP A 25 21.17 -0.44 8.50
C TRP A 25 19.81 -0.23 9.13
N SER A 26 19.72 -0.21 10.46
CA SER A 26 18.49 0.09 11.18
C SER A 26 17.86 1.41 10.71
N LEU A 27 18.64 2.49 10.62
CA LEU A 27 18.15 3.79 10.13
C LEU A 27 17.63 3.73 8.70
N ASN A 28 18.29 2.97 7.81
CA ASN A 28 17.83 2.81 6.43
C ASN A 28 16.57 1.93 6.34
N LEU A 29 16.44 0.95 7.24
CA LEU A 29 15.27 0.08 7.30
C LEU A 29 14.04 0.81 7.83
N SER A 30 14.21 1.82 8.69
CA SER A 30 13.10 2.61 9.25
C SER A 30 12.45 3.59 8.27
N VAL A 31 12.98 3.75 7.05
CA VAL A 31 12.45 4.70 6.07
C VAL A 31 11.19 4.12 5.40
N PRO A 32 10.00 4.70 5.62
CA PRO A 32 8.79 4.24 4.95
C PRO A 32 8.87 4.50 3.45
N ARG A 33 8.24 3.63 2.66
CA ARG A 33 8.14 3.80 1.21
C ARG A 33 6.75 3.43 0.69
N ALA A 34 6.41 3.99 -0.47
CA ALA A 34 5.20 3.64 -1.18
C ALA A 34 5.52 2.61 -2.27
N ILE A 35 4.72 1.55 -2.36
CA ILE A 35 4.87 0.48 -3.35
C ILE A 35 3.64 0.44 -4.24
N THR A 36 3.83 0.67 -5.54
CA THR A 36 2.75 0.51 -6.51
C THR A 36 2.54 -0.97 -6.80
N ILE A 37 1.33 -1.47 -6.56
CA ILE A 37 0.93 -2.83 -6.89
C ILE A 37 0.06 -2.82 -8.14
N LEU A 38 0.49 -3.55 -9.16
CA LEU A 38 -0.24 -3.72 -10.42
C LEU A 38 -0.69 -5.18 -10.53
N CYS A 39 -1.96 -5.39 -10.87
CA CYS A 39 -2.54 -6.72 -11.06
C CYS A 39 -2.91 -6.93 -12.52
N ASN A 40 -2.25 -7.90 -13.17
CA ASN A 40 -2.70 -8.39 -14.47
C ASN A 40 -3.80 -9.44 -14.24
N LYS A 41 -4.96 -9.23 -14.86
CA LYS A 41 -6.17 -10.04 -14.63
C LYS A 41 -6.30 -11.06 -15.75
N ASP A 42 -6.59 -12.32 -15.41
CA ASP A 42 -6.99 -13.33 -16.39
C ASP A 42 -8.44 -13.76 -16.19
N PHE A 43 -8.97 -14.39 -17.24
CA PHE A 43 -10.27 -15.02 -17.24
C PHE A 43 -10.08 -16.53 -17.11
N ILE A 44 -10.77 -17.17 -16.17
CA ILE A 44 -10.83 -18.64 -16.14
C ILE A 44 -11.66 -19.11 -17.33
N LYS A 45 -11.00 -19.55 -18.40
CA LYS A 45 -11.67 -20.16 -19.56
C LYS A 45 -12.36 -21.45 -19.13
N GLY A 46 -13.68 -21.54 -19.33
CA GLY A 46 -14.48 -22.75 -19.05
C GLY A 46 -15.59 -22.59 -18.01
N SER A 47 -15.72 -21.43 -17.38
CA SER A 47 -16.86 -21.13 -16.51
C SER A 47 -18.00 -20.55 -17.34
N ALA A 48 -19.23 -21.04 -17.13
CA ALA A 48 -20.49 -20.54 -17.70
C ALA A 48 -20.67 -19.00 -17.53
N PRO A 49 -21.74 -18.35 -18.05
CA PRO A 49 -21.92 -16.89 -17.94
C PRO A 49 -21.81 -16.44 -16.47
N GLY A 50 -20.73 -15.74 -16.14
CA GLY A 50 -20.31 -15.50 -14.74
C GLY A 50 -18.82 -15.75 -14.48
N THR A 51 -17.96 -15.52 -15.49
CA THR A 51 -16.52 -15.83 -15.45
C THR A 51 -15.82 -15.21 -14.23
N VAL A 52 -15.33 -16.05 -13.32
CA VAL A 52 -14.50 -15.63 -12.19
C VAL A 52 -13.19 -15.07 -12.75
N ARG A 53 -12.93 -13.78 -12.49
CA ARG A 53 -11.67 -13.13 -12.82
C ARG A 53 -10.65 -13.46 -11.73
N THR A 54 -9.42 -13.77 -12.09
CA THR A 54 -8.34 -14.04 -11.14
C THR A 54 -7.11 -13.18 -11.42
N ALA A 55 -6.29 -12.96 -10.40
CA ALA A 55 -4.99 -12.33 -10.57
C ALA A 55 -4.06 -13.31 -11.30
N LYS A 56 -3.67 -12.99 -12.53
CA LYS A 56 -2.70 -13.76 -13.31
C LYS A 56 -1.31 -13.59 -12.73
N SER A 57 -0.92 -12.33 -12.57
CA SER A 57 0.39 -11.92 -12.12
C SER A 57 0.32 -10.57 -11.44
N TRP A 58 1.31 -10.34 -10.58
CA TRP A 58 1.52 -9.10 -9.88
C TRP A 58 2.83 -8.50 -10.33
N THR A 59 2.84 -7.19 -10.49
CA THR A 59 4.04 -6.43 -10.86
C THR A 59 4.09 -5.13 -10.08
N THR A 60 5.29 -4.58 -9.96
CA THR A 60 5.52 -3.26 -9.38
C THR A 60 6.54 -2.51 -10.23
N ASP A 61 6.37 -1.20 -10.34
CA ASP A 61 7.38 -0.28 -10.89
C ASP A 61 8.36 0.20 -9.80
N THR A 62 8.05 -0.09 -8.54
CA THR A 62 8.85 0.31 -7.39
C THR A 62 10.07 -0.60 -7.28
N PRO A 63 11.30 -0.04 -7.21
CA PRO A 63 12.50 -0.85 -7.10
C PRO A 63 12.50 -1.68 -5.80
N SER A 64 13.18 -2.83 -5.85
CA SER A 64 13.41 -3.64 -4.64
C SER A 64 14.18 -2.82 -3.59
N PRO A 65 13.96 -3.05 -2.28
CA PRO A 65 14.72 -2.39 -1.23
C PRO A 65 16.22 -2.47 -1.52
N PRO A 66 16.95 -1.33 -1.60
CA PRO A 66 18.37 -1.33 -1.93
C PRO A 66 19.19 -2.24 -1.01
N LEU A 67 18.81 -2.32 0.26
CA LEU A 67 19.48 -3.15 1.26
C LEU A 67 19.49 -4.66 0.92
N LEU A 68 18.55 -5.15 0.11
CA LEU A 68 18.56 -6.55 -0.35
C LEU A 68 19.67 -6.86 -1.34
N VAL A 69 20.28 -5.85 -1.97
CA VAL A 69 21.25 -6.01 -3.07
C VAL A 69 22.62 -5.41 -2.79
N VAL A 70 22.76 -4.51 -1.82
CA VAL A 70 24.02 -3.79 -1.54
C VAL A 70 25.16 -4.74 -1.14
N ASN A 71 24.98 -5.52 -0.07
CA ASN A 71 25.94 -6.53 0.35
C ASN A 71 25.26 -7.63 1.19
N ARG A 72 26.03 -8.61 1.67
CA ARG A 72 25.48 -9.75 2.45
C ARG A 72 24.93 -9.34 3.81
N GLU A 73 25.59 -8.40 4.49
CA GLU A 73 25.18 -7.91 5.81
C GLU A 73 23.88 -7.11 5.69
N SER A 74 23.81 -6.16 4.76
CA SER A 74 22.59 -5.38 4.51
C SER A 74 21.42 -6.27 4.12
N ARG A 75 21.68 -7.33 3.34
CA ARG A 75 20.65 -8.30 2.95
C ARG A 75 20.14 -9.09 4.15
N TYR A 76 21.02 -9.48 5.06
CA TYR A 76 20.64 -10.18 6.28
C TYR A 76 19.70 -9.30 7.13
N GLU A 77 20.11 -8.05 7.38
CA GLU A 77 19.29 -7.07 8.10
C GLU A 77 17.95 -6.83 7.39
N ALA A 78 17.95 -6.64 6.07
CA ALA A 78 16.73 -6.37 5.30
C ALA A 78 15.73 -7.52 5.32
N LEU A 79 16.19 -8.77 5.34
CA LEU A 79 15.29 -9.94 5.39
C LEU A 79 14.64 -10.15 6.77
N THR A 80 15.06 -9.41 7.80
CA THR A 80 14.33 -9.36 9.08
C THR A 80 13.07 -8.52 9.02
N VAL A 81 13.02 -7.56 8.07
CA VAL A 81 11.92 -6.58 7.92
C VAL A 81 11.04 -6.89 6.71
N TYR A 82 11.67 -7.24 5.58
CA TYR A 82 11.00 -7.44 4.29
C TYR A 82 10.80 -8.92 3.99
N ALA A 83 9.57 -9.30 3.68
CA ALA A 83 9.21 -10.64 3.23
C ALA A 83 8.77 -10.65 1.76
N PRO A 84 8.93 -11.77 1.05
CA PRO A 84 8.48 -11.91 -0.33
C PRO A 84 6.98 -12.15 -0.42
N TYR A 85 6.26 -11.30 -1.15
CA TYR A 85 4.81 -11.44 -1.39
C TYR A 85 4.47 -11.43 -2.89
N PHE A 86 3.18 -11.65 -3.18
CA PHE A 86 2.61 -11.51 -4.52
C PHE A 86 3.22 -12.41 -5.61
N THR A 87 3.76 -13.57 -5.22
CA THR A 87 4.26 -14.57 -6.17
C THR A 87 3.11 -15.35 -6.81
N THR A 88 3.17 -15.58 -8.12
CA THR A 88 2.27 -16.50 -8.82
C THR A 88 3.07 -17.48 -9.67
N LEU A 89 2.43 -18.57 -10.11
CA LEU A 89 3.04 -19.52 -11.04
C LEU A 89 3.49 -18.85 -12.36
N SER A 90 2.76 -17.82 -12.81
CA SER A 90 3.08 -17.10 -14.04
C SER A 90 4.15 -16.02 -13.85
N CYS A 91 4.33 -15.52 -12.62
CA CYS A 91 5.30 -14.51 -12.25
C CYS A 91 5.94 -14.87 -10.90
N PRO A 92 7.05 -15.63 -10.92
CA PRO A 92 7.69 -16.11 -9.69
C PRO A 92 8.54 -15.04 -8.99
N ARG A 93 8.69 -13.85 -9.59
CA ARG A 93 9.45 -12.75 -8.98
C ARG A 93 8.62 -12.15 -7.84
N PRO A 94 9.05 -12.30 -6.57
CA PRO A 94 8.32 -11.75 -5.45
C PRO A 94 8.47 -10.23 -5.38
N ILE A 95 7.47 -9.59 -4.79
CA ILE A 95 7.56 -8.21 -4.33
C ILE A 95 7.96 -8.26 -2.87
N TYR A 96 9.18 -7.83 -2.55
CA TYR A 96 9.62 -7.70 -1.16
C TYR A 96 8.98 -6.47 -0.54
N LEU A 97 8.26 -6.64 0.56
CA LEU A 97 7.58 -5.56 1.28
C LEU A 97 7.42 -5.88 2.77
N SER A 98 7.13 -4.85 3.55
CA SER A 98 6.79 -4.91 4.97
C SER A 98 5.42 -4.27 5.18
N PHE A 99 4.38 -5.04 5.48
CA PHE A 99 3.02 -4.50 5.63
C PHE A 99 2.86 -3.53 6.80
N SER A 100 3.78 -3.54 7.76
CA SER A 100 3.81 -2.61 8.90
C SER A 100 4.40 -1.23 8.58
N GLN A 101 5.26 -1.14 7.55
CA GLN A 101 5.99 0.09 7.23
C GLN A 101 5.64 0.63 5.85
N ASP A 102 5.49 -0.26 4.87
CA ASP A 102 5.24 0.10 3.48
C ASP A 102 3.79 0.53 3.27
N THR A 103 3.60 1.56 2.45
CA THR A 103 2.29 1.99 1.97
C THR A 103 2.01 1.35 0.62
N LEU A 104 0.91 0.61 0.50
CA LEU A 104 0.55 0.00 -0.78
C LEU A 104 -0.32 0.95 -1.59
N LYS A 105 0.13 1.25 -2.82
CA LYS A 105 -0.61 2.07 -3.78
C LYS A 105 -1.16 1.20 -4.91
N PHE A 106 -2.45 1.27 -5.21
CA PHE A 106 -3.03 0.56 -6.35
C PHE A 106 -4.41 1.12 -6.74
N ALA A 107 -4.88 0.81 -7.93
CA ALA A 107 -6.23 1.16 -8.35
C ALA A 107 -7.27 0.34 -7.56
N ASP A 108 -8.40 0.94 -7.18
CA ASP A 108 -9.48 0.28 -6.42
C ASP A 108 -9.94 -1.08 -6.98
N GLY A 109 -10.03 -1.20 -8.31
CA GLY A 109 -10.37 -2.43 -8.99
C GLY A 109 -9.32 -3.55 -8.85
N VAL A 110 -8.20 -3.32 -8.17
CA VAL A 110 -7.22 -4.34 -7.74
C VAL A 110 -7.58 -4.92 -6.38
N LEU A 111 -8.23 -4.15 -5.50
CA LEU A 111 -8.54 -4.54 -4.12
C LEU A 111 -9.21 -5.92 -4.00
N PRO A 112 -10.23 -6.29 -4.82
CA PRO A 112 -10.88 -7.60 -4.72
C PRO A 112 -9.99 -8.79 -5.08
N TYR A 113 -8.86 -8.54 -5.74
CA TYR A 113 -7.92 -9.57 -6.17
C TYR A 113 -6.81 -9.82 -5.16
N ILE A 114 -6.64 -8.93 -4.18
CA ILE A 114 -5.61 -9.09 -3.16
C ILE A 114 -6.01 -10.26 -2.25
N PRO A 115 -5.11 -11.23 -2.01
CA PRO A 115 -5.38 -12.33 -1.10
C PRO A 115 -5.83 -11.85 0.28
N ARG A 116 -6.87 -12.49 0.84
CA ARG A 116 -7.42 -12.12 2.15
C ARG A 116 -6.37 -12.12 3.26
N THR A 117 -5.39 -13.05 3.20
CA THR A 117 -4.27 -13.10 4.14
C THR A 117 -3.48 -11.79 4.15
N TYR A 118 -3.22 -11.22 2.97
CA TYR A 118 -2.48 -9.96 2.85
C TYR A 118 -3.33 -8.78 3.33
N LEU A 119 -4.63 -8.75 2.99
CA LEU A 119 -5.56 -7.70 3.46
C LEU A 119 -5.63 -7.59 4.98
N LEU A 120 -5.47 -8.70 5.71
CA LEU A 120 -5.48 -8.70 7.17
C LEU A 120 -4.19 -8.14 7.78
N GLU A 121 -3.09 -8.09 7.02
CA GLU A 121 -1.79 -7.63 7.49
C GLU A 121 -1.49 -6.17 7.13
N ILE A 122 -2.05 -5.69 6.02
CA ILE A 122 -1.81 -4.33 5.49
C ILE A 122 -2.24 -3.26 6.50
N GLN A 123 -1.35 -2.32 6.77
CA GLN A 123 -1.62 -1.18 7.66
C GLN A 123 -1.88 0.13 6.93
N LYS A 124 -1.33 0.31 5.72
CA LYS A 124 -1.39 1.58 4.97
C LYS A 124 -1.73 1.36 3.51
N ILE A 125 -2.78 2.01 3.02
CA ILE A 125 -3.23 1.93 1.63
C ILE A 125 -3.41 3.32 1.03
N VAL A 126 -3.04 3.45 -0.25
CA VAL A 126 -3.43 4.55 -1.13
C VAL A 126 -4.18 3.96 -2.34
N LEU A 127 -5.44 4.32 -2.53
CA LEU A 127 -6.22 3.92 -3.70
C LEU A 127 -6.36 5.04 -4.72
N ASP A 128 -6.26 4.68 -5.99
CA ASP A 128 -6.71 5.51 -7.09
C ASP A 128 -8.07 4.99 -7.57
N THR A 129 -9.13 5.79 -7.43
CA THR A 129 -10.52 5.42 -7.76
C THR A 129 -11.04 6.26 -8.91
N LYS A 130 -11.41 5.59 -10.00
CA LYS A 130 -12.01 6.26 -11.18
C LYS A 130 -13.50 6.54 -11.02
N ASP A 131 -14.19 5.77 -10.19
CA ASP A 131 -15.63 5.91 -9.96
C ASP A 131 -15.96 5.86 -8.47
N CYS A 132 -15.93 7.03 -7.83
CA CYS A 132 -16.19 7.14 -6.40
C CYS A 132 -17.65 6.80 -6.03
N ALA A 133 -18.58 6.89 -6.99
CA ALA A 133 -20.02 6.75 -6.70
C ALA A 133 -20.42 5.33 -6.29
N TYR A 134 -19.60 4.32 -6.60
CA TYR A 134 -19.85 2.92 -6.23
C TYR A 134 -18.80 2.37 -5.26
N PHE A 135 -17.91 3.22 -4.75
CA PHE A 135 -16.81 2.77 -3.92
C PHE A 135 -17.33 2.09 -2.63
N GLY A 136 -18.26 2.73 -1.91
CA GLY A 136 -18.83 2.15 -0.70
C GLY A 136 -19.48 0.79 -0.95
N PHE A 137 -20.26 0.68 -2.02
CA PHE A 137 -20.93 -0.57 -2.38
C PHE A 137 -19.97 -1.75 -2.64
N TYR A 138 -18.85 -1.51 -3.32
CA TYR A 138 -17.92 -2.59 -3.70
C TYR A 138 -16.83 -2.88 -2.68
N HIS A 139 -16.40 -1.87 -1.91
CA HIS A 139 -15.15 -1.95 -1.15
C HIS A 139 -15.31 -1.77 0.35
N MET A 140 -16.43 -1.19 0.83
CA MET A 140 -16.58 -0.89 2.25
C MET A 140 -16.50 -2.14 3.13
N GLU A 141 -17.17 -3.23 2.74
CA GLU A 141 -17.10 -4.50 3.46
C GLU A 141 -15.66 -5.05 3.51
N THR A 142 -14.90 -4.88 2.43
CA THR A 142 -13.49 -5.28 2.43
C THR A 142 -12.70 -4.46 3.44
N LEU A 143 -12.88 -3.14 3.47
CA LEU A 143 -12.20 -2.24 4.41
C LEU A 143 -12.57 -2.56 5.87
N LYS A 144 -13.85 -2.86 6.16
CA LYS A 144 -14.30 -3.28 7.50
C LYS A 144 -13.57 -4.53 7.99
N ASN A 145 -13.29 -5.46 7.09
CA ASN A 145 -12.57 -6.69 7.41
C ASN A 145 -11.05 -6.49 7.58
N MET A 146 -10.48 -5.34 7.23
CA MET A 146 -9.05 -5.05 7.36
C MET A 146 -8.68 -4.54 8.76
N LYS A 147 -8.65 -5.45 9.73
CA LYS A 147 -8.47 -5.12 11.16
C LYS A 147 -7.18 -4.36 11.52
N ARG A 148 -6.14 -4.47 10.69
CA ARG A 148 -4.84 -3.79 10.88
C ARG A 148 -4.69 -2.51 10.07
N LEU A 149 -5.67 -2.15 9.24
CA LEU A 149 -5.62 -0.93 8.45
C LEU A 149 -5.70 0.28 9.41
N ARG A 150 -4.74 1.19 9.28
CA ARG A 150 -4.59 2.39 10.12
C ARG A 150 -4.63 3.67 9.30
N GLU A 151 -4.02 3.65 8.12
CA GLU A 151 -4.01 4.78 7.20
C GLU A 151 -4.61 4.36 5.87
N PHE A 152 -5.63 5.09 5.45
CA PHE A 152 -6.28 4.88 4.17
C PHE A 152 -6.39 6.23 3.45
N ALA A 153 -5.80 6.31 2.27
CA ALA A 153 -5.92 7.46 1.38
C ALA A 153 -6.61 7.03 0.09
N ILE A 154 -7.47 7.89 -0.44
CA ILE A 154 -8.16 7.66 -1.69
C ILE A 154 -8.11 8.91 -2.57
N TYR A 155 -7.62 8.74 -3.79
CA TYR A 155 -7.63 9.74 -4.85
C TYR A 155 -8.84 9.47 -5.73
N GLY A 156 -9.88 10.29 -5.54
CA GLY A 156 -11.12 10.17 -6.29
C GLY A 156 -11.10 10.98 -7.56
N GLU A 157 -11.25 10.35 -8.71
CA GLU A 157 -11.51 11.02 -9.98
C GLU A 157 -13.01 11.13 -10.27
N ARG A 158 -13.37 12.13 -11.09
CA ARG A 158 -14.72 12.25 -11.63
C ARG A 158 -14.98 11.11 -12.62
N GLY A 159 -15.75 10.12 -12.19
CA GLY A 159 -16.20 9.03 -13.06
C GLY A 159 -17.11 9.51 -14.21
N ALA A 160 -17.27 8.67 -15.23
CA ALA A 160 -18.09 8.97 -16.41
C ALA A 160 -19.59 9.09 -16.11
N VAL A 161 -20.05 8.62 -14.94
CA VAL A 161 -21.47 8.44 -14.60
C VAL A 161 -22.12 9.72 -14.04
N VAL A 162 -21.33 10.64 -13.44
CA VAL A 162 -21.89 11.88 -12.88
C VAL A 162 -22.00 12.97 -13.95
N ARG A 163 -23.12 12.95 -14.69
CA ARG A 163 -23.59 14.09 -15.50
C ARG A 163 -24.17 15.16 -14.57
N GLY A 164 -23.40 16.22 -14.35
CA GLY A 164 -23.81 17.37 -13.54
C GLY A 164 -22.72 18.45 -13.53
N ASN A 165 -23.11 19.71 -13.36
CA ASN A 165 -22.19 20.86 -13.41
C ASN A 165 -21.41 21.08 -12.09
N ASP A 166 -21.70 20.26 -11.06
CA ASP A 166 -21.09 20.39 -9.74
C ASP A 166 -19.90 19.43 -9.61
N GLY A 167 -18.71 20.00 -9.76
CA GLY A 167 -17.47 19.27 -10.02
C GLY A 167 -17.03 18.30 -8.92
N ASN A 168 -17.55 18.39 -7.69
CA ASN A 168 -17.11 17.60 -6.54
C ASN A 168 -18.20 16.70 -5.93
N ARG A 169 -19.38 16.58 -6.56
CA ARG A 169 -20.49 15.80 -6.00
C ARG A 169 -20.15 14.31 -5.77
N TYR A 170 -19.22 13.75 -6.55
CA TYR A 170 -18.77 12.37 -6.39
C TYR A 170 -17.93 12.15 -5.12
N LEU A 171 -17.18 13.16 -4.67
CA LEU A 171 -16.45 13.09 -3.39
C LEU A 171 -17.40 13.17 -2.21
N HIS A 172 -18.50 13.91 -2.33
CA HIS A 172 -19.53 13.93 -1.30
C HIS A 172 -20.14 12.54 -1.09
N PHE A 173 -20.46 11.80 -2.16
CA PHE A 173 -20.95 10.42 -2.03
C PHE A 173 -19.95 9.52 -1.29
N LEU A 174 -18.67 9.62 -1.65
CA LEU A 174 -17.63 8.86 -0.97
C LEU A 174 -17.53 9.21 0.52
N ILE A 175 -17.61 10.50 0.88
CA ILE A 175 -17.61 10.95 2.28
C ILE A 175 -18.83 10.37 3.00
N THR A 176 -20.02 10.47 2.40
CA THR A 176 -21.27 9.94 2.96
C THR A 176 -21.19 8.42 3.16
N ASP A 177 -20.63 7.66 2.22
CA ASP A 177 -20.44 6.22 2.35
C ASP A 177 -19.61 5.87 3.61
N PHE A 178 -18.55 6.63 3.89
CA PHE A 178 -17.75 6.43 5.10
C PHE A 178 -18.51 6.82 6.37
N GLU A 179 -19.18 7.96 6.37
CA GLU A 179 -19.98 8.42 7.53
C GLU A 179 -21.11 7.41 7.86
N GLU A 180 -21.86 6.96 6.86
CA GLU A 180 -22.89 5.93 7.02
C GLU A 180 -22.31 4.59 7.51
N ALA A 181 -21.13 4.20 7.01
CA ALA A 181 -20.49 2.96 7.43
C ALA A 181 -20.00 3.00 8.88
N ILE A 182 -19.58 4.17 9.37
CA ILE A 182 -19.19 4.44 10.76
C ILE A 182 -20.43 4.46 11.66
N ASP A 183 -21.49 5.15 11.24
CA ASP A 183 -22.73 5.23 12.02
C ASP A 183 -23.43 3.87 12.14
N ALA A 184 -23.35 3.03 11.09
CA ALA A 184 -23.92 1.69 11.07
C ALA A 184 -23.16 0.68 11.93
N ASP A 185 -21.88 0.92 12.25
CA ASP A 185 -21.04 0.00 13.00
C ASP A 185 -20.15 0.75 14.02
N PRO A 186 -20.69 1.06 15.22
CA PRO A 186 -19.97 1.82 16.24
C PRO A 186 -18.70 1.14 16.77
N ASP A 187 -18.63 -0.19 16.67
CA ASP A 187 -17.52 -1.02 17.14
C ASP A 187 -16.40 -1.14 16.08
N TRP A 188 -16.61 -0.59 14.88
CA TRP A 188 -15.61 -0.60 13.83
C TRP A 188 -14.40 0.28 14.18
N GLU A 189 -13.23 -0.34 14.34
CA GLU A 189 -11.93 0.35 14.42
C GLU A 189 -11.47 0.82 13.03
N TYR A 190 -12.14 1.84 12.49
CA TYR A 190 -11.85 2.35 11.16
C TYR A 190 -10.52 3.14 11.11
N PRO A 191 -9.79 3.09 9.98
CA PRO A 191 -8.53 3.82 9.80
C PRO A 191 -8.74 5.33 9.70
N THR A 192 -7.67 6.11 9.81
CA THR A 192 -7.71 7.50 9.38
C THR A 192 -7.86 7.55 7.87
N VAL A 193 -8.96 8.15 7.41
CA VAL A 193 -9.32 8.23 5.99
C VAL A 193 -9.01 9.63 5.46
N ARG A 194 -8.17 9.70 4.42
CA ARG A 194 -7.87 10.95 3.70
C ARG A 194 -8.40 10.87 2.28
N ILE A 195 -9.22 11.85 1.92
CA ILE A 195 -9.88 11.92 0.61
C ILE A 195 -9.29 13.07 -0.18
N PHE A 196 -8.71 12.74 -1.32
CA PHE A 196 -8.07 13.67 -2.24
C PHE A 196 -8.86 13.76 -3.54
N ASN A 197 -8.89 14.96 -4.11
CA ASN A 197 -9.33 15.15 -5.49
C ASN A 197 -8.25 14.60 -6.44
N GLY A 198 -8.61 13.62 -7.28
CA GLY A 198 -7.67 12.96 -8.18
C GLY A 198 -7.09 13.84 -9.28
N GLN A 199 -7.76 14.96 -9.64
CA GLN A 199 -7.27 15.89 -10.67
C GLN A 199 -6.32 16.95 -10.12
N THR A 200 -6.66 17.51 -8.95
CA THR A 200 -5.88 18.61 -8.36
C THR A 200 -4.87 18.12 -7.34
N GLY A 201 -5.00 16.89 -6.85
CA GLY A 201 -4.23 16.35 -5.72
C GLY A 201 -4.55 17.02 -4.38
N LYS A 202 -5.55 17.91 -4.34
CA LYS A 202 -5.92 18.66 -3.14
C LYS A 202 -6.65 17.74 -2.15
N GLU A 203 -6.29 17.82 -0.89
CA GLU A 203 -7.03 17.18 0.20
C GLU A 203 -8.37 17.90 0.40
N GLU A 204 -9.46 17.15 0.30
CA GLU A 204 -10.82 17.69 0.43
C GLU A 204 -11.42 17.33 1.81
N ARG A 205 -11.06 16.18 2.37
CA ARG A 205 -11.58 15.73 3.67
C ARG A 205 -10.61 14.78 4.36
N VAL A 206 -10.56 14.90 5.68
CA VAL A 206 -9.94 13.94 6.60
C VAL A 206 -11.01 13.47 7.58
N ILE A 207 -11.11 12.15 7.76
CA ILE A 207 -11.94 11.50 8.78
C ILE A 207 -10.96 10.84 9.76
N GLU A 208 -10.91 11.37 10.99
CA GLU A 208 -10.00 10.88 12.02
C GLU A 208 -10.38 9.46 12.47
N GLY A 209 -9.44 8.54 12.33
CA GLY A 209 -9.62 7.11 12.62
C GLY A 209 -9.71 6.82 14.11
N ARG A 210 -10.37 5.71 14.46
CA ARG A 210 -10.35 5.14 15.82
C ARG A 210 -9.34 4.02 15.99
N ALA A 211 -8.76 3.56 14.89
CA ALA A 211 -7.77 2.51 14.89
C ALA A 211 -6.51 2.93 15.67
N LYS A 212 -6.29 2.31 16.84
CA LYS A 212 -5.14 2.62 17.69
C LYS A 212 -3.84 2.11 17.07
N PHE A 213 -2.78 2.91 17.15
CA PHE A 213 -1.41 2.40 17.02
C PHE A 213 -1.17 1.45 18.19
N PRO A 214 -0.52 0.28 18.00
CA PRO A 214 0.12 -0.35 19.14
C PRO A 214 1.09 0.69 19.69
N GLU A 215 0.85 1.14 20.93
CA GLU A 215 1.86 1.88 21.67
C GLU A 215 3.14 1.05 21.60
N GLU A 216 4.25 1.66 21.17
CA GLU A 216 5.57 1.11 21.43
C GLU A 216 5.64 0.97 22.96
N GLU A 217 5.49 -0.26 23.47
CA GLU A 217 5.82 -0.53 24.86
C GLU A 217 7.25 -0.01 25.06
N PRO A 218 7.47 0.95 25.98
CA PRO A 218 8.82 1.42 26.23
C PRO A 218 9.66 0.21 26.64
N PRO A 219 10.92 0.12 26.19
CA PRO A 219 11.78 -0.98 26.59
C PRO A 219 11.85 -1.01 28.12
N GLU A 220 11.53 -2.17 28.70
CA GLU A 220 11.76 -2.41 30.13
C GLU A 220 13.23 -2.09 30.44
N GLU A 221 13.43 -1.13 31.36
CA GLU A 221 14.74 -0.68 31.86
C GLU A 221 15.50 -1.79 32.62
#